data_AF-A0A3M1LCD8-F1
#
_entry.id   AF-A0A3M1LCD8-F1
#
_cell.length_a   1.000
_cell.length_b   1.000
_cell.length_c   1.000
_cell.angle_alpha   90.00
_cell.angle_beta   90.00
_cell.angle_gamma   90.00
#
_symmetry.space_group_name_H-M   'P 1'
#
loop_
_entity.id
_entity.type
_entity.pdbx_description
1 polymer ?
#
loop_
_entity_poly.entity_id
_entity_poly.type
_entity_poly.pdbx_seq_one_letter_code
_entity_poly.pdbx_strand_id
1 'polypeptide(L)' 'GYEALILADHGNADCMLNEDGTPNTAHTMNPVPCIFVSPRARHYAIRDGKLGDIAPTILALLDLPAPKEMTGEVLLTLHD' A
#
# COMPACT_ATOMS: atom_id res chain seq x y z
N GLY A 1 -10.28 2.20 -19.23
CA GLY A 1 -9.00 1.58 -18.86
C GLY A 1 -9.05 1.18 -17.41
N TYR A 2 -8.08 0.41 -16.92
CA TYR A 2 -7.95 0.06 -15.51
C TYR A 2 -6.83 0.86 -14.87
N GLU A 3 -6.89 1.01 -13.56
CA GLU A 3 -5.82 1.52 -12.71
C GLU A 3 -5.41 0.39 -11.76
N ALA A 4 -4.14 0.39 -11.34
CA ALA A 4 -3.63 -0.62 -10.44
C ALA A 4 -2.97 0.02 -9.23
N LEU A 5 -3.17 -0.59 -8.06
CA LEU A 5 -2.39 -0.34 -6.86
C LEU A 5 -1.57 -1.59 -6.57
N ILE A 6 -0.25 -1.48 -6.62
CA ILE A 6 0.69 -2.59 -6.42
C ILE A 6 1.30 -2.44 -5.02
N LEU A 7 1.16 -3.47 -4.20
CA LEU A 7 1.65 -3.52 -2.83
C LEU A 7 1.94 -4.96 -2.39
N ALA A 8 2.39 -5.13 -1.14
CA ALA A 8 2.49 -6.41 -0.46
C ALA A 8 1.73 -6.35 0.89
N ASP A 9 1.43 -7.51 1.47
CA ASP A 9 0.83 -7.65 2.80
C ASP A 9 1.89 -7.67 3.91
N HIS A 10 3.10 -8.13 3.61
CA HIS A 10 4.25 -8.09 4.52
C HIS A 10 5.58 -8.19 3.77
N GLY A 11 6.70 -8.03 4.49
CA GLY A 11 8.03 -8.37 3.99
C GLY A 11 8.38 -9.85 4.22
N ASN A 12 9.32 -10.37 3.45
CA ASN A 12 9.91 -11.70 3.55
C ASN A 12 11.22 -11.75 2.74
N ALA A 13 11.11 -11.71 1.40
CA ALA A 13 12.23 -11.91 0.49
C ALA A 13 13.33 -10.84 0.58
N ASP A 14 13.05 -9.73 1.24
CA ASP A 14 13.99 -8.67 1.62
C ASP A 14 15.01 -9.12 2.68
N CYS A 15 14.76 -10.21 3.42
CA CYS A 15 15.69 -10.77 4.40
C CYS A 15 15.70 -12.31 4.35
N MET A 16 16.61 -12.88 3.56
CA MET A 16 16.70 -14.33 3.34
C MET A 16 17.63 -15.05 4.33
N LEU A 17 18.46 -14.32 5.08
CA LEU A 17 19.45 -14.85 6.02
C LEU A 17 19.35 -14.09 7.35
N ASN A 18 19.52 -14.82 8.46
CA ASN A 18 19.70 -14.22 9.78
C ASN A 18 21.10 -13.60 9.92
N GLU A 19 21.34 -12.82 10.98
CA GLU A 19 22.64 -12.18 11.25
C GLU A 19 23.80 -13.19 11.36
N ASP A 20 23.52 -14.42 11.82
CA ASP A 20 24.50 -15.51 11.93
C ASP A 20 24.71 -16.28 10.60
N GLY A 21 24.05 -15.87 9.53
CA GLY A 21 24.13 -16.49 8.20
C GLY A 21 23.26 -17.75 8.02
N THR A 22 22.47 -18.16 9.01
CA THR A 22 21.49 -19.23 8.85
C THR A 22 20.30 -18.77 7.99
N PRO A 23 19.58 -19.68 7.30
CA PRO A 23 18.39 -19.33 6.52
C PRO A 23 17.30 -18.67 7.39
N ASN A 24 16.76 -17.55 6.92
CA ASN A 24 15.58 -16.93 7.53
C ASN A 24 14.32 -17.41 6.78
N THR A 25 13.37 -17.98 7.53
CA THR A 25 12.09 -18.49 7.00
C THR A 25 10.88 -17.70 7.50
N ALA A 26 11.11 -16.63 8.29
CA ALA A 26 10.07 -15.78 8.86
C ALA A 26 9.78 -14.56 7.98
N HIS A 27 8.64 -13.92 8.26
CA HIS A 27 8.34 -12.59 7.70
C HIS A 27 9.22 -11.51 8.33
N THR A 28 9.34 -10.37 7.64
CA THR A 28 10.00 -9.18 8.18
C THR A 28 8.98 -8.12 8.60
N MET A 29 9.42 -7.19 9.43
CA MET A 29 8.65 -6.00 9.82
C MET A 29 8.99 -4.79 8.94
N ASN A 30 9.68 -5.00 7.82
CA ASN A 30 10.03 -3.92 6.92
C ASN A 30 8.75 -3.37 6.25
N PRO A 31 8.68 -2.05 5.99
CA PRO A 31 7.56 -1.47 5.26
C PRO A 31 7.39 -2.10 3.87
N VAL A 32 6.13 -2.21 3.44
CA VAL A 32 5.77 -2.69 2.10
C VAL A 32 5.60 -1.50 1.13
N PRO A 33 5.92 -1.66 -0.16
CA PRO A 33 5.66 -0.62 -1.14
C PRO A 33 4.16 -0.44 -1.36
N CYS A 34 3.76 0.76 -1.78
CA CYS A 34 2.42 1.03 -2.31
C CYS A 34 2.59 1.92 -3.54
N ILE A 35 2.25 1.40 -4.72
CA ILE A 35 2.55 2.02 -6.02
C ILE A 35 1.26 2.19 -6.80
N PHE A 36 0.92 3.44 -7.15
CA PHE A 36 -0.23 3.75 -7.98
C PHE A 36 0.15 3.84 -9.46
N VAL A 37 -0.38 2.92 -10.26
CA VAL A 37 -0.13 2.82 -11.71
C VAL A 37 -1.38 3.26 -12.45
N SER A 38 -1.32 4.47 -13.00
CA SER A 38 -2.41 5.07 -13.77
C SER A 38 -1.88 6.17 -14.71
N PRO A 39 -2.52 6.42 -15.87
CA PRO A 39 -2.28 7.64 -16.65
C PRO A 39 -2.50 8.95 -15.85
N ARG A 40 -3.28 8.88 -14.76
CA ARG A 40 -3.55 9.99 -13.83
C ARG A 40 -2.54 10.08 -12.69
N ALA A 41 -1.62 9.14 -12.54
CA ALA A 41 -0.72 9.06 -11.37
C ALA A 41 0.05 10.36 -11.11
N ARG A 42 0.42 11.10 -12.15
CA ARG A 42 1.09 12.42 -12.04
C ARG A 42 0.28 13.51 -11.32
N HIS A 43 -1.00 13.26 -11.05
CA HIS A 43 -1.90 14.19 -10.36
C HIS A 43 -2.09 13.82 -8.89
N TYR A 44 -1.47 12.73 -8.43
CA TYR A 44 -1.63 12.20 -7.09
C TYR A 44 -0.30 12.09 -6.35
N ALA A 45 -0.28 12.55 -5.10
CA ALA A 45 0.71 12.16 -4.12
C ALA A 45 0.22 10.92 -3.34
N ILE A 46 1.16 10.11 -2.87
CA ILE A 46 0.88 9.02 -1.95
C ILE A 46 1.50 9.32 -0.58
N ARG A 47 0.70 9.13 0.47
CA ARG A 47 1.14 9.29 1.87
C ARG A 47 1.48 7.94 2.48
N ASP A 48 2.34 7.96 3.50
CA ASP A 48 2.59 6.81 4.35
C ASP A 48 1.31 6.38 5.07
N GLY A 49 1.18 5.08 5.35
CA GLY A 49 -0.01 4.51 5.98
C GLY A 49 0.12 3.04 6.34
N LYS A 50 -1.01 2.36 6.53
CA LYS A 50 -1.12 0.94 6.91
C LYS A 50 -2.05 0.18 5.99
N LEU A 51 -2.04 -1.16 6.05
CA LEU A 51 -2.87 -2.02 5.18
C LEU A 51 -4.37 -1.72 5.26
N GLY A 52 -4.88 -1.27 6.41
CA GLY A 52 -6.29 -0.89 6.59
C GLY A 52 -6.73 0.32 5.75
N ASP A 53 -5.78 1.09 5.22
CA ASP A 53 -6.02 2.30 4.43
C ASP A 53 -6.24 2.00 2.93
N ILE A 54 -5.94 0.77 2.49
CA ILE A 54 -6.02 0.37 1.08
C ILE A 54 -7.45 0.34 0.56
N ALA A 55 -8.39 -0.27 1.29
CA ALA A 55 -9.78 -0.35 0.86
C ALA A 55 -10.47 1.04 0.78
N PRO A 56 -10.35 1.93 1.79
CA PRO A 56 -10.81 3.32 1.67
C PRO A 56 -10.21 4.07 0.48
N THR A 57 -8.91 3.88 0.22
CA THR A 57 -8.23 4.50 -0.92
C THR A 57 -8.80 4.03 -2.27
N ILE A 58 -9.09 2.73 -2.41
CA ILE A 58 -9.73 2.19 -3.62
C ILE A 58 -11.14 2.75 -3.80
N LEU A 59 -11.94 2.82 -2.73
CA LEU A 59 -13.28 3.40 -2.80
C LEU A 59 -13.26 4.87 -3.22
N ALA A 60 -12.31 5.66 -2.68
CA ALA A 60 -12.12 7.05 -3.08
C ALA A 60 -11.76 7.20 -4.56
N LEU A 61 -10.88 6.33 -5.11
CA LEU A 61 -10.55 6.33 -6.54
C LEU A 61 -11.74 5.99 -7.45
N LEU A 62 -12.67 5.18 -6.95
CA LEU A 62 -13.90 4.79 -7.63
C LEU A 62 -15.06 5.80 -7.44
N ASP A 63 -14.83 6.89 -6.71
CA ASP A 63 -15.85 7.88 -6.32
C ASP A 63 -17.02 7.24 -5.56
N LEU A 64 -16.70 6.30 -4.66
CA LEU A 64 -17.66 5.59 -3.81
C LEU A 64 -17.47 5.97 -2.34
N PRO A 65 -18.57 6.12 -1.57
CA PRO A 65 -18.47 6.39 -0.14
C PRO A 65 -17.91 5.17 0.61
N ALA A 66 -16.99 5.41 1.55
CA ALA A 66 -16.55 4.40 2.49
C ALA A 66 -17.61 4.17 3.59
N PRO A 67 -17.88 2.92 4.00
CA PRO A 67 -18.76 2.64 5.13
C PRO A 67 -18.10 3.09 6.44
N LYS A 68 -18.92 3.43 7.45
CA LYS A 68 -18.45 3.95 8.75
C LYS A 68 -17.54 2.98 9.52
N GLU A 69 -17.63 1.68 9.23
CA GLU A 69 -16.82 0.63 9.83
C GLU A 69 -15.36 0.66 9.32
N MET A 70 -15.11 1.25 8.13
CA MET A 70 -13.76 1.46 7.63
C MET A 70 -13.16 2.70 8.27
N THR A 71 -12.32 2.49 9.29
CA THR A 71 -11.63 3.57 10.02
C THR A 71 -10.23 3.88 9.46
N GLY A 72 -9.93 3.41 8.25
CA GLY A 72 -8.67 3.69 7.56
C GLY A 72 -8.72 5.04 6.83
N GLU A 73 -7.56 5.60 6.53
CA GLU A 73 -7.42 6.88 5.87
C GLU A 73 -7.20 6.70 4.35
N VAL A 74 -7.55 7.70 3.54
CA VAL A 74 -7.26 7.67 2.09
C VAL A 74 -5.81 8.07 1.84
N LEU A 75 -5.02 7.20 1.21
CA LEU A 75 -3.58 7.41 0.98
C LEU A 75 -3.26 8.30 -0.22
N LEU A 76 -4.11 8.27 -1.25
CA LEU A 76 -3.92 9.06 -2.47
C LEU A 76 -4.62 10.41 -2.35
N THR A 77 -3.84 11.48 -2.40
CA THR A 77 -4.33 12.87 -2.41
C THR A 77 -3.94 13.52 -3.73
N LEU A 78 -4.72 14.47 -4.21
CA LEU A 78 -4.29 15.29 -5.35
C LEU A 78 -3.01 16.03 -4.97
N HIS A 79 -2.11 16.25 -5.95
CA HIS A 79 -1.02 17.19 -5.77
C HIS A 79 -1.59 18.59 -5.53
N ASP A 80 -0.89 19.36 -4.69
CA ASP A 80 -1.06 20.82 -4.62
C ASP A 80 -0.68 21.49 -5.95
#